data_AF-A0A957DP52-F1
#
_entry.id   AF-A0A957DP52-F1
#
_cell.length_a   1.000
_cell.length_b   1.000
_cell.length_c   1.000
_cell.angle_alpha   90.00
_cell.angle_beta   90.00
_cell.angle_gamma   90.00
#
_symmetry.space_group_name_H-M   'P 1'
#
loop_
_entity.id
_entity.type
_entity.pdbx_description
1 polymer ?
#
loop_
_entity_poly.entity_id
_entity_poly.type
_entity_poly.pdbx_seq_one_letter_code
_entity_poly.pdbx_strand_id
1 'polypeptide(L)'
;MGIETRLFKSEERRSRSQVSQFLHQIADKIETGQVVLRQGQEALTLAIPTNLILEVQVEDEDKKSKGVQHSLEIEIKWFDDDRADGPLELG
;
A
#
# COMPACT_ATOMS: atom_id res chain seq x y z
N MET A 1 17.21 12.09 8.67
CA MET A 1 15.75 12.04 8.86
C MET A 1 15.12 12.50 7.57
N GLY A 2 14.26 11.68 6.95
CA GLY A 2 13.44 12.11 5.81
C GLY A 2 12.28 13.00 6.28
N ILE A 3 11.69 13.75 5.36
CA ILE A 3 10.43 14.49 5.59
C ILE A 3 9.29 13.59 5.13
N GLU A 4 8.34 13.30 6.01
CA GLU A 4 7.13 12.55 5.65
C GLU A 4 6.04 13.53 5.20
N THR A 5 5.37 13.21 4.09
CA THR A 5 4.16 13.93 3.63
C THR A 5 3.08 12.92 3.32
N ARG A 6 1.92 13.05 3.96
CA ARG A 6 0.77 12.17 3.74
C ARG A 6 -0.03 12.67 2.53
N LEU A 7 -0.11 11.84 1.49
CA LEU A 7 -0.79 12.18 0.23
C LEU A 7 -2.28 11.79 0.19
N PHE A 8 -2.67 10.73 0.91
CA PHE A 8 -4.04 10.21 0.93
C PHE A 8 -4.29 9.47 2.26
N LYS A 9 -5.51 9.52 2.80
CA LYS A 9 -5.93 8.72 3.97
C LYS A 9 -7.42 8.44 3.93
N SER A 10 -7.79 7.17 4.14
CA SER A 10 -9.17 6.75 4.38
C SER A 10 -9.22 5.80 5.58
N GLU A 11 -10.27 5.89 6.38
CA GLU A 11 -10.52 4.98 7.50
C GLU A 11 -12.02 4.67 7.59
N GLU A 12 -12.38 3.39 7.59
CA GLU A 12 -13.78 2.96 7.60
C GLU A 12 -13.93 1.55 8.19
N ARG A 13 -15.13 1.23 8.68
CA ARG A 13 -15.44 -0.11 9.17
C ARG A 13 -15.95 -0.97 8.03
N ARG A 14 -15.30 -2.10 7.80
CA ARG A 14 -15.68 -3.09 6.78
C ARG A 14 -15.75 -4.49 7.38
N SER A 15 -16.57 -5.35 6.79
CA SER A 15 -16.59 -6.78 7.12
C SER A 15 -15.31 -7.46 6.61
N ARG A 16 -15.00 -8.66 7.14
CA ARG A 16 -13.86 -9.46 6.68
C ARG A 16 -13.91 -9.75 5.17
N SER A 17 -15.10 -10.03 4.63
CA SER A 17 -15.27 -10.29 3.19
C SER A 17 -15.03 -9.05 2.35
N GLN A 18 -15.50 -7.88 2.80
CA GLN A 18 -15.26 -6.60 2.12
C GLN A 18 -13.77 -6.22 2.13
N VAL A 19 -13.05 -6.48 3.24
CA VAL A 19 -11.60 -6.27 3.32
C VAL A 19 -10.86 -7.20 2.35
N SER A 20 -11.16 -8.50 2.35
CA SER A 20 -10.53 -9.46 1.43
C SER A 20 -10.78 -9.09 -0.04
N GLN A 21 -12.02 -8.73 -0.40
CA GLN A 21 -12.33 -8.28 -1.75
C GLN A 21 -11.55 -7.02 -2.13
N PHE A 22 -11.38 -6.08 -1.20
CA PHE A 22 -10.62 -4.86 -1.45
C PHE A 22 -9.12 -5.14 -1.63
N LEU A 23 -8.54 -6.05 -0.83
CA LEU A 23 -7.15 -6.48 -1.00
C LEU A 23 -6.92 -7.18 -2.35
N HIS A 24 -7.87 -7.99 -2.82
CA HIS A 24 -7.80 -8.57 -4.17
C HIS A 24 -7.81 -7.49 -5.26
N GLN A 25 -8.67 -6.48 -5.14
CA GLN A 25 -8.67 -5.35 -6.07
C GLN A 25 -7.35 -4.59 -6.06
N ILE A 26 -6.74 -4.39 -4.88
CA ILE A 26 -5.42 -3.77 -4.79
C ILE A 26 -4.38 -4.61 -5.53
N ALA A 27 -4.35 -5.93 -5.28
CA ALA A 27 -3.43 -6.84 -5.97
C ALA A 27 -3.60 -6.77 -7.50
N ASP A 28 -4.84 -6.82 -8.00
CA ASP A 28 -5.14 -6.69 -9.42
C ASP A 28 -4.63 -5.37 -10.01
N LYS A 29 -4.69 -4.27 -9.24
CA LYS A 29 -4.22 -2.95 -9.70
C LYS A 29 -2.70 -2.82 -9.66
N ILE A 30 -2.04 -3.39 -8.65
CA ILE A 30 -0.58 -3.46 -8.57
C ILE A 30 -0.03 -4.22 -9.78
N GLU A 31 -0.65 -5.34 -10.17
CA GLU A 31 -0.26 -6.12 -11.35
C GLU A 31 -0.28 -5.27 -12.63
N THR A 32 -1.23 -4.33 -12.75
CA THR A 32 -1.30 -3.41 -13.89
C THR A 32 -0.30 -2.25 -13.85
N GLY A 33 0.45 -2.08 -12.75
CA GLY A 33 1.38 -0.96 -12.55
C GLY A 33 0.71 0.39 -12.28
N GLN A 34 -0.62 0.44 -12.12
CA GLN A 34 -1.34 1.67 -11.84
C GLN A 34 -2.50 1.46 -10.86
N VAL A 35 -2.49 2.26 -9.79
CA VAL A 35 -3.56 2.29 -8.79
C VAL A 35 -4.19 3.68 -8.78
N VAL A 36 -5.52 3.75 -8.83
CA VAL A 36 -6.25 5.01 -8.65
C VAL A 36 -7.10 4.91 -7.39
N LEU A 37 -6.68 5.63 -6.34
CA LEU A 37 -7.42 5.76 -5.09
C LEU A 37 -8.46 6.86 -5.23
N ARG A 38 -9.69 6.63 -4.77
CA ARG A 38 -10.79 7.60 -4.85
C ARG A 38 -11.64 7.56 -3.59
N GLN A 39 -11.97 8.73 -3.06
CA GLN A 39 -12.94 8.89 -1.97
C GLN A 39 -13.67 10.22 -2.13
N GLY A 40 -14.97 10.18 -2.44
CA GLY A 40 -15.76 11.39 -2.72
C GLY A 40 -15.20 12.16 -3.94
N GLN A 41 -14.75 13.39 -3.71
CA GLN A 41 -14.14 14.24 -4.74
C GLN A 41 -12.62 14.08 -4.83
N GLU A 42 -11.99 13.39 -3.87
CA GLU A 42 -10.55 13.17 -3.88
C GLU A 42 -10.17 11.98 -4.77
N ALA A 43 -9.12 12.16 -5.56
CA ALA A 43 -8.53 11.11 -6.37
C ALA A 43 -7.01 11.24 -6.37
N LEU A 44 -6.31 10.12 -6.20
CA LEU A 44 -4.85 10.03 -6.31
C LEU A 44 -4.51 8.89 -7.26
N THR A 45 -3.66 9.17 -8.25
CA THR A 45 -3.14 8.15 -9.16
C THR A 45 -1.70 7.84 -8.77
N LEU A 46 -1.41 6.56 -8.57
CA LEU A 46 -0.10 6.02 -8.23
C LEU A 46 0.41 5.22 -9.44
N ALA A 47 1.61 5.55 -9.89
CA ALA A 47 2.38 4.70 -10.81
C ALA A 47 3.26 3.78 -9.96
N ILE A 48 3.01 2.47 -10.06
CA ILE A 48 3.69 1.45 -9.27
C ILE A 48 4.78 0.83 -10.16
N PRO A 49 6.07 0.90 -9.79
CA PRO A 49 7.13 0.28 -10.57
C PRO A 49 7.15 -1.25 -10.41
N THR A 50 7.93 -1.94 -11.24
CA THR A 50 8.06 -3.41 -11.22
C THR A 50 8.71 -3.91 -9.94
N ASN A 51 9.68 -3.17 -9.39
CA ASN A 51 10.42 -3.54 -8.20
C ASN A 51 9.80 -2.87 -6.96
N LEU A 52 9.42 -3.68 -5.99
CA LEU A 52 8.71 -3.25 -4.79
C LEU A 52 9.36 -3.83 -3.55
N ILE A 53 9.33 -3.07 -2.46
CA ILE A 53 9.63 -3.55 -1.12
C ILE A 53 8.31 -3.81 -0.41
N LEU A 54 8.10 -5.05 0.03
CA LEU A 54 6.93 -5.47 0.81
C LEU A 54 7.33 -5.67 2.27
N GLU A 55 6.62 -5.00 3.17
CA GLU A 55 6.77 -5.14 4.61
C GLU A 55 5.43 -5.55 5.23
N VAL A 56 5.47 -6.51 6.16
CA VAL A 56 4.28 -7.01 6.86
C VAL A 56 4.59 -7.02 8.36
N GLN A 57 3.73 -6.37 9.13
CA GLN A 57 3.89 -6.21 10.57
C GLN A 57 2.58 -6.50 11.29
N VAL A 58 2.68 -7.11 12.47
CA VAL A 58 1.55 -7.36 13.37
C VAL A 58 1.89 -6.77 14.72
N GLU A 59 0.97 -5.99 15.29
CA GLU A 59 1.16 -5.36 16.60
C GLU A 59 -0.05 -5.54 17.51
N ASP A 60 0.24 -5.58 18.81
CA ASP A 60 -0.73 -5.51 19.89
C ASP A 60 -0.54 -4.19 20.64
N GLU A 61 -1.55 -3.33 20.61
CA GLU A 61 -1.53 -2.07 21.34
C GLU A 61 -2.56 -2.09 22.48
N ASP A 62 -2.09 -1.97 23.72
CA ASP A 62 -2.98 -1.82 24.88
C ASP A 62 -3.63 -0.44 24.89
N LYS A 63 -4.92 -0.38 24.51
CA LYS A 63 -5.75 0.82 24.49
C LYS A 63 -6.43 1.08 25.84
N LYS A 64 -5.89 0.56 26.94
CA LYS A 64 -6.37 0.73 28.33
C LYS A 64 -7.83 0.31 28.46
N SER A 65 -8.75 1.26 28.51
CA SER A 65 -10.18 1.02 28.70
C SER A 65 -10.85 0.30 27.52
N LYS A 66 -10.21 0.28 26.34
CA LYS A 66 -10.70 -0.43 25.15
C LYS A 66 -10.12 -1.84 24.98
N GLY A 67 -9.23 -2.26 25.88
CA GLY A 67 -8.50 -3.52 25.78
C GLY A 67 -7.38 -3.48 24.75
N VAL A 68 -6.88 -4.66 24.37
CA VAL A 68 -5.83 -4.80 23.36
C VAL A 68 -6.44 -4.63 21.96
N GLN A 69 -5.87 -3.72 21.19
CA GLN A 69 -6.15 -3.57 19.77
C GLN A 69 -5.09 -4.33 18.98
N HIS A 70 -5.52 -5.19 18.06
CA HIS A 70 -4.64 -5.89 17.14
C HIS A 70 -4.59 -5.13 15.80
N SER A 71 -3.40 -4.90 15.26
CA SER A 71 -3.19 -4.37 13.91
C SER A 71 -2.40 -5.37 13.07
N LEU A 72 -2.79 -5.49 11.80
CA LEU A 72 -1.99 -6.10 10.74
C LEU A 72 -1.75 -5.01 9.71
N GLU A 73 -0.49 -4.69 9.49
CA GLU A 73 -0.04 -3.68 8.54
C GLU A 73 0.66 -4.36 7.36
N ILE A 74 0.32 -3.90 6.16
CA ILE A 74 0.93 -4.33 4.91
C ILE A 74 1.37 -3.06 4.20
N GLU A 75 2.68 -2.85 4.13
CA GLU A 75 3.27 -1.69 3.50
C GLU A 75 3.97 -2.08 2.20
N ILE A 76 3.74 -1.28 1.17
CA ILE A 76 4.39 -1.43 -0.13
C ILE A 76 5.14 -0.13 -0.40
N LYS A 77 6.46 -0.22 -0.57
CA LYS A 77 7.36 0.91 -0.75
C LYS A 77 8.08 0.77 -2.08
N TRP A 78 8.36 1.89 -2.72
CA TRP A 78 9.14 1.95 -3.96
C TRP A 78 9.86 3.29 -4.07
N PHE A 79 10.85 3.32 -4.96
CA PHE A 79 11.56 4.53 -5.35
C PHE A 79 11.19 4.90 -6.79
N ASP A 80 11.31 6.17 -7.15
CA ASP A 80 11.01 6.65 -8.50
C ASP A 80 11.98 6.10 -9.56
N ASP A 81 13.18 5.69 -9.15
CA ASP A 81 14.30 5.34 -10.05
C ASP A 81 14.69 3.85 -10.02
N ASP A 82 13.78 2.97 -9.60
CA ASP A 82 14.00 1.51 -9.71
C ASP A 82 13.73 1.03 -11.16
N ARG A 83 14.32 1.73 -12.13
CA ARG A 83 14.49 1.24 -13.49
C ARG A 83 15.46 0.09 -13.40
N ALA A 84 14.99 -1.11 -13.74
CA ALA A 84 15.89 -2.21 -14.05
C ALA A 84 16.89 -1.69 -15.08
N ASP A 85 18.16 -1.52 -14.69
CA ASP A 85 19.25 -1.41 -15.65
C ASP A 85 19.10 -2.63 -16.55
N GLY A 86 18.73 -2.38 -17.81
CA GLY A 86 18.53 -3.44 -18.79
C GLY A 86 19.80 -4.30 -18.84
N PRO A 87 19.67 -5.61 -19.13
CA PRO A 87 20.84 -6.46 -19.20
C PRO A 87 21.83 -5.87 -20.22
N LEU A 88 23.13 -5.95 -19.90
CA LEU A 88 24.20 -5.63 -20.83
C LEU A 88 24.02 -6.49 -22.09
N GLU A 89 23.54 -5.90 -23.18
CA GLU A 89 23.53 -6.54 -24.49
C GLU A 89 24.91 -6.34 -25.14
N LEU A 90 25.51 -7.44 -25.57
CA LEU A 90 26.65 -7.44 -26.47
C LEU A 90 26.13 -7.71 -27.88
N GLY A 91 26.53 -6.87 -28.84
CA GLY A 91 26.33 -7.12 -30.26
C GLY A 91 27.15 -8.32 -30.76
#